data_AF-A0A7Z7BGK4-F1
#
_entry.id   AF-A0A7Z7BGK4-F1
#
_cell.length_a   1.000
_cell.length_b   1.000
_cell.length_c   1.000
_cell.angle_alpha   90.00
_cell.angle_beta   90.00
_cell.angle_gamma   90.00
#
_symmetry.space_group_name_H-M   'P 1'
#
loop_
_entity.id
_entity.type
_entity.pdbx_description
1 polymer ?
#
loop_
_entity_poly.entity_id
_entity_poly.type
_entity_poly.pdbx_seq_one_letter_code
_entity_poly.pdbx_strand_id
1 'polypeptide(L)'
;MQIDHDRNEPNIDRTPGPWRWVFPVLLVMVVINAVTGTISWPSFLGGLGVGGVLAAWAIEVTGNKVPDSWRRKSSNRDRDI
;
A
#
# COMPACT_ATOMS: atom_id res chain seq x y z
N MET A 1 10.32 0.18 -28.32
CA MET A 1 11.10 -0.05 -27.10
C MET A 1 10.24 -0.83 -26.12
N GLN A 2 10.44 -2.13 -26.06
CA GLN A 2 9.86 -2.99 -25.04
C GLN A 2 10.94 -3.07 -23.95
N ILE A 3 10.63 -2.59 -22.75
CA ILE A 3 11.55 -2.71 -21.62
C ILE A 3 11.55 -4.20 -21.26
N ASP A 4 12.59 -4.93 -21.67
CA ASP A 4 12.82 -6.30 -21.23
C ASP A 4 13.10 -6.26 -19.73
N HIS A 5 12.13 -6.73 -18.93
CA HIS A 5 12.41 -7.05 -17.54
C HIS A 5 13.30 -8.29 -17.54
N ASP A 6 14.53 -8.16 -17.04
CA ASP A 6 15.37 -9.31 -16.76
C ASP A 6 14.62 -10.23 -15.81
N ARG A 7 14.33 -11.45 -16.26
CA ARG A 7 13.61 -12.45 -15.46
C ARG A 7 14.38 -12.84 -14.19
N ASN A 8 15.70 -12.59 -14.19
CA ASN A 8 16.58 -12.84 -13.06
C ASN A 8 16.86 -11.58 -12.22
N GLU A 9 16.13 -10.48 -12.41
CA GLU A 9 16.25 -9.30 -11.55
C GLU A 9 15.94 -9.72 -10.10
N PRO A 10 16.90 -9.56 -9.16
CA PRO A 10 16.69 -9.98 -7.78
C PRO A 10 15.48 -9.25 -7.22
N ASN A 11 14.55 -10.00 -6.61
CA ASN A 11 13.35 -9.42 -6.00
C ASN A 11 13.82 -8.33 -5.03
N ILE A 12 13.44 -7.08 -5.30
CA ILE A 12 13.82 -5.93 -4.47
C ILE A 12 13.48 -6.30 -3.01
N ASP A 13 14.53 -6.40 -2.20
CA ASP A 13 14.40 -6.79 -0.81
C ASP A 13 13.72 -5.63 -0.06
N ARG A 14 12.43 -5.79 0.20
CA ARG A 14 11.64 -4.79 0.91
C ARG A 14 11.80 -5.07 2.39
N THR A 15 12.82 -4.46 2.99
CA THR A 15 12.97 -4.45 4.45
C THR A 15 11.62 -4.07 5.06
N PRO A 16 11.07 -4.88 5.99
CA PRO A 16 9.77 -4.60 6.57
C PRO A 16 9.78 -3.23 7.24
N GLY A 17 8.84 -2.37 6.86
CA GLY A 17 8.70 -1.04 7.39
C GLY A 17 8.42 -1.02 8.90
N PRO A 18 8.44 0.16 9.54
CA PRO A 18 8.31 0.31 10.99
C PRO A 18 6.91 0.01 11.55
N TRP A 19 6.10 -0.79 10.85
CA TRP A 19 4.67 -1.04 11.12
C TRP A 19 4.38 -1.60 12.51
N ARG A 20 5.32 -2.37 13.08
CA ARG A 20 5.23 -2.85 14.47
C ARG A 20 5.06 -1.73 15.51
N TRP A 21 5.54 -0.52 15.20
CA TRP A 21 5.42 0.66 16.06
C TRP A 21 4.35 1.63 15.56
N VAL A 22 4.16 1.73 14.24
CA VAL A 22 3.14 2.61 13.65
C VAL A 22 1.73 2.20 14.10
N PHE A 23 1.39 0.90 14.08
CA PHE A 23 0.03 0.48 14.46
C PHE A 23 -0.32 0.80 15.92
N PRO A 24 0.53 0.50 16.93
CA PRO A 24 0.27 0.93 18.30
C PRO A 24 0.08 2.44 18.45
N VAL A 25 0.94 3.25 17.83
CA VAL A 25 0.83 4.72 17.92
C VAL A 25 -0.46 5.21 17.27
N LEU A 26 -0.79 4.69 16.09
CA LEU A 26 -2.02 5.03 15.37
C LEU A 26 -3.26 4.69 16.21
N LEU A 27 -3.28 3.50 16.82
CA LEU A 27 -4.37 3.06 17.69
C LEU A 27 -4.53 3.97 18.90
N VAL A 28 -3.42 4.30 19.58
CA VAL A 28 -3.44 5.22 20.73
C VAL A 28 -3.99 6.59 20.34
N MET A 29 -3.56 7.14 19.20
CA MET A 29 -4.09 8.42 18.71
C MET A 29 -5.59 8.38 18.43
N VAL A 30 -6.07 7.30 17.78
CA VAL A 30 -7.51 7.12 17.50
C VAL A 30 -8.30 6.98 18.79
N VAL A 31 -7.82 6.19 19.75
CA VAL A 31 -8.49 6.00 21.04
C VAL A 31 -8.53 7.31 21.82
N ILE A 32 -7.42 8.05 21.90
CA ILE A 32 -7.40 9.36 22.56
C ILE A 32 -8.41 10.30 21.89
N ASN A 33 -8.44 10.38 20.56
CA ASN A 33 -9.40 11.23 19.87
C ASN A 33 -10.85 10.80 20.13
N ALA A 34 -11.12 9.49 20.19
CA ALA A 34 -12.46 8.96 20.44
C ALA A 34 -12.95 9.17 21.89
N VAL A 35 -12.04 9.16 22.88
CA VAL A 35 -12.41 9.31 24.30
C VAL A 35 -12.39 10.74 24.80
N THR A 36 -11.55 11.63 24.23
CA THR A 36 -11.45 13.03 24.64
C THR A 36 -12.09 14.01 23.66
N GLY A 37 -12.22 13.61 22.40
CA GLY A 37 -12.76 14.44 21.34
C GLY A 37 -14.27 14.25 21.15
N THR A 38 -14.88 15.22 20.48
CA THR A 38 -16.20 15.07 19.86
C THR A 38 -16.01 14.80 18.37
N ILE A 39 -16.94 14.08 17.75
CA ILE A 39 -16.94 13.89 16.29
C ILE A 39 -17.04 15.27 15.63
N SER A 40 -15.92 15.71 15.08
CA SER A 40 -15.71 17.06 14.59
C SER A 40 -14.80 17.04 13.36
N TRP A 41 -14.61 18.20 12.72
CA TRP A 41 -13.76 18.31 11.54
C TRP A 41 -12.31 17.82 11.75
N PRO A 42 -11.66 18.10 12.90
CA PRO A 42 -10.37 17.49 13.23
C PRO A 42 -10.40 15.95 13.29
N SER A 43 -11.46 15.35 13.85
CA SER A 43 -11.62 13.89 13.87
C SER A 43 -11.76 13.31 12.46
N PHE A 44 -12.47 14.00 11.56
CA PHE A 44 -12.58 13.60 10.16
C PHE A 44 -11.21 13.61 9.46
N LEU A 45 -10.43 14.69 9.62
CA LEU A 45 -9.07 14.77 9.09
C LEU A 45 -8.16 13.70 9.70
N GLY A 46 -8.31 13.40 10.98
CA GLY A 46 -7.63 12.29 11.65
C GLY A 46 -7.97 10.94 11.00
N GLY A 47 -9.24 10.70 10.69
CA GLY A 47 -9.69 9.51 9.96
C GLY A 47 -9.08 9.40 8.56
N LEU A 48 -8.97 10.51 7.82
CA LEU A 48 -8.27 10.54 6.52
C LEU A 48 -6.78 10.21 6.67
N GLY A 49 -6.12 10.76 7.70
CA GLY A 49 -4.73 10.44 8.03
C GLY A 49 -4.53 8.96 8.32
N VAL A 50 -5.39 8.37 9.15
CA VAL A 50 -5.40 6.92 9.43
C VAL A 50 -5.58 6.11 8.14
N GLY A 51 -6.55 6.47 7.30
CA GLY A 51 -6.78 5.82 6.01
C GLY A 51 -5.55 5.88 5.09
N GLY A 52 -4.87 7.03 5.04
CA GLY A 52 -3.63 7.21 4.27
C GLY A 52 -2.49 6.32 4.76
N VAL A 53 -2.30 6.20 6.08
CA VAL A 53 -1.29 5.32 6.67
C VAL A 53 -1.59 3.85 6.35
N LEU A 54 -2.86 3.42 6.46
CA LEU A 54 -3.28 2.07 6.10
C LEU A 54 -3.09 1.79 4.60
N ALA A 55 -3.35 2.77 3.73
CA ALA A 55 -3.08 2.65 2.31
C ALA A 55 -1.58 2.50 2.03
N ALA A 56 -0.73 3.28 2.69
CA ALA A 56 0.72 3.16 2.56
C ALA A 56 1.22 1.78 3.01
N TRP A 57 0.71 1.26 4.12
CA TRP A 57 1.00 -0.11 4.57
C TRP A 57 0.58 -1.14 3.52
N ALA A 58 -0.63 -1.03 2.98
CA ALA A 58 -1.13 -1.95 1.96
C ALA A 58 -0.27 -1.90 0.69
N ILE A 59 0.17 -0.72 0.26
CA ILE A 59 1.07 -0.56 -0.89
C ILE A 59 2.42 -1.25 -0.64
N GLU A 60 2.97 -1.12 0.56
CA GLU A 60 4.24 -1.76 0.92
C GLU A 60 4.11 -3.29 0.90
N VAL A 61 3.08 -3.83 1.56
CA VAL A 61 2.80 -5.28 1.62
C VAL A 61 2.52 -5.87 0.24
N THR A 62 1.73 -5.17 -0.58
CA THR A 62 1.33 -5.66 -1.91
C THR A 62 2.40 -5.47 -2.97
N GLY A 63 3.49 -4.77 -2.65
CA GLY A 63 4.49 -4.47 -3.65
C GLY A 63 4.13 -3.29 -4.56
N ASN A 64 2.99 -2.63 -4.33
CA ASN A 64 2.24 -1.86 -5.34
C ASN A 64 1.93 -2.68 -6.61
N LYS A 65 1.88 -4.01 -6.50
CA LYS A 65 1.62 -4.89 -7.65
C LYS A 65 0.13 -4.87 -7.98
N VAL A 66 -0.17 -4.74 -9.26
CA VAL A 66 -1.53 -4.93 -9.77
C VAL A 66 -1.89 -6.41 -9.66
N PRO A 67 -3.08 -6.78 -9.13
CA PRO A 67 -3.53 -8.17 -9.06
C PRO A 67 -3.47 -8.85 -10.43
N ASP A 68 -3.11 -10.13 -10.48
CA ASP A 68 -3.06 -10.88 -11.73
C ASP A 68 -4.43 -10.97 -12.42
N SER A 69 -5.51 -10.96 -11.64
CA SER A 69 -6.88 -10.87 -12.17
C SER A 69 -7.17 -9.57 -12.94
N TRP A 70 -6.39 -8.52 -12.69
CA TRP A 70 -6.52 -7.22 -13.35
C TRP A 70 -5.45 -7.01 -14.44
N ARG A 71 -4.40 -7.85 -14.46
CA ARG A 71 -3.48 -7.91 -15.60
C ARG A 71 -4.24 -8.48 -16.79
N ARG A 72 -4.57 -7.62 -17.75
CA ARG A 72 -5.03 -8.09 -19.07
C ARG A 72 -3.96 -9.02 -19.64
N LYS A 73 -4.36 -10.22 -20.05
CA LYS A 73 -3.51 -11.14 -20.84
C LYS A 73 -2.99 -10.33 -22.02
N SER A 74 -1.67 -10.08 -22.09
CA SER A 74 -1.10 -9.48 -23.28
C SER A 74 -1.45 -10.41 -24.44
N SER A 75 -2.09 -9.88 -25.48
CA SER A 75 -2.23 -10.62 -26.74
C SER A 75 -0.82 -10.88 -27.22
N ASN A 76 -0.33 -12.10 -27.01
CA ASN A 76 0.89 -12.59 -27.58
C ASN A 76 0.73 -12.43 -29.09
N ARG A 77 1.35 -11.39 -29.66
CA ARG A 77 1.38 -11.22 -31.09
C ARG A 77 2.52 -12.13 -31.53
N ASP A 78 2.16 -13.39 -31.80
CA ASP A 78 2.91 -14.27 -32.67
C ASP A 78 3.38 -13.43 -33.86
N ARG A 79 4.66 -13.10 -33.83
CA ARG A 79 5.43 -12.73 -35.00
C ARG A 79 6.40 -13.88 -35.23
N ASP A 80 5.81 -14.99 -35.60
CA ASP A 80 6.44 -15.92 -36.53
C ASP A 80 6.63 -15.15 -37.84
N ILE A 81 7.85 -14.66 -38.06
CA ILE A 81 8.46 -14.39 -39.37
C ILE A 81 9.95 -14.62 -39.26
#